data_AF-A0AAU9U273-F1
#
_entry.id   AF-A0AAU9U273-F1
#
_cell.length_a   1.000
_cell.length_b   1.000
_cell.length_c   1.000
_cell.angle_alpha   90.00
_cell.angle_beta   90.00
_cell.angle_gamma   90.00
#
_symmetry.space_group_name_H-M   'P 1'
#
loop_
_entity.id
_entity.type
_entity.pdbx_description
1 polymer ?
#
loop_
_entity_poly.entity_id
_entity_poly.type
_entity_poly.pdbx_seq_one_letter_code
_entity_poly.pdbx_strand_id
1 'polypeptide(L)'
;MFSSNVMLLYGKWQTTDVRQWDCETTCGWLEALGLDAYVPAARAWLRGEARGALAAAPPAALERELQLRHPLHKKKIVLALADLMGAHGDPLLTAAGRLDGAWALRWLEDVGVCGARAAAADAALDGRLLHRLTHAELHAHLRVAHALHALSIRRGIQVLRDNKFNPETMIRRAPEADQSEAQSEEASGELARWSSHRVMQWLKEIDLAEYAPNLRGAGVHGGLMLLEPRFTAELLAALLNIPANKTLLRRHLTQRFNDLLGRDVIQQKRNAEQTLGYQPLTATTKYKVPKKSQFSLKRKKSKDDLDLGDLVCPLNDDCSGDLMASPTMKVKAATAGVASAVCPPRDDARAH
;
A
#
# COMPACT_ATOMS: atom_id res chain seq x y z
N MET A 1 12.46 -26.52 -5.00
CA MET A 1 11.45 -26.73 -3.95
C MET A 1 10.58 -25.50 -3.89
N PHE A 2 9.38 -25.54 -4.45
CA PHE A 2 8.44 -24.42 -4.37
C PHE A 2 8.01 -24.25 -2.90
N SER A 3 8.11 -23.03 -2.38
CA SER A 3 7.75 -22.70 -1.00
C SER A 3 6.28 -23.04 -0.74
N SER A 4 5.96 -23.68 0.39
CA SER A 4 4.63 -24.17 0.77
C SER A 4 3.51 -23.10 0.72
N ASN A 5 3.87 -21.81 0.62
CA ASN A 5 2.92 -20.71 0.43
C ASN A 5 2.34 -20.60 -1.01
N VAL A 6 3.01 -21.13 -2.03
CA VAL A 6 2.49 -21.14 -3.42
C VAL A 6 1.33 -22.13 -3.55
N MET A 7 1.35 -23.24 -2.80
CA MET A 7 0.30 -24.26 -2.87
C MET A 7 -1.09 -23.78 -2.41
N LEU A 8 -1.17 -22.81 -1.49
CA LEU A 8 -2.45 -22.35 -0.94
C LEU A 8 -3.24 -21.44 -1.90
N LEU A 9 -2.58 -20.72 -2.81
CA LEU A 9 -3.25 -19.92 -3.85
C LEU A 9 -3.50 -20.72 -5.14
N TYR A 10 -2.63 -21.68 -5.43
CA TYR A 10 -2.60 -22.39 -6.71
C TYR A 10 -3.03 -23.86 -6.62
N GLY A 11 -3.51 -24.32 -5.46
CA GLY A 11 -3.99 -25.70 -5.24
C GLY A 11 -5.23 -26.11 -6.04
N LYS A 12 -5.76 -25.22 -6.90
CA LYS A 12 -6.84 -25.52 -7.85
C LYS A 12 -6.34 -26.06 -9.19
N TRP A 13 -5.05 -25.98 -9.48
CA TRP A 13 -4.49 -26.31 -10.80
C TRP A 13 -3.71 -27.62 -10.76
N GLN A 14 -3.81 -28.42 -11.83
CA GLN A 14 -3.12 -29.72 -11.94
C GLN A 14 -1.59 -29.60 -11.85
N THR A 15 -1.03 -28.45 -12.24
CA THR A 15 0.38 -28.11 -12.07
C THR A 15 0.51 -26.63 -11.75
N THR A 16 1.50 -26.26 -10.92
CA THR A 16 1.81 -24.86 -10.61
C THR A 16 2.82 -24.26 -11.59
N ASP A 17 3.45 -25.08 -12.44
CA ASP A 17 4.36 -24.61 -13.48
C ASP A 17 3.58 -24.17 -14.72
N VAL A 18 3.45 -22.85 -14.89
CA VAL A 18 2.71 -22.22 -16.01
C VAL A 18 3.23 -22.63 -17.39
N ARG A 19 4.47 -23.14 -17.49
CA ARG A 19 5.05 -23.66 -18.74
C ARG A 19 4.44 -25.00 -19.16
N GLN A 20 3.72 -25.66 -18.28
CA GLN A 20 3.08 -26.95 -18.52
C GLN A 20 1.57 -26.83 -18.70
N TRP A 21 1.01 -25.63 -18.50
CA TRP A 21 -0.43 -25.41 -18.57
C TRP A 21 -0.96 -25.65 -19.98
N ASP A 22 -2.06 -26.40 -20.03
CA ASP A 22 -2.88 -26.56 -21.22
C ASP A 22 -3.95 -25.46 -21.32
N CYS A 23 -4.81 -25.58 -22.33
CA CYS A 23 -5.90 -24.64 -22.58
C CYS A 23 -6.87 -24.55 -21.40
N GLU A 24 -7.36 -25.68 -20.87
CA GLU A 24 -8.33 -25.69 -19.76
C GLU A 24 -7.74 -25.09 -18.48
N THR A 25 -6.51 -25.45 -18.11
CA THR A 25 -5.83 -24.90 -16.93
C THR A 25 -5.63 -23.39 -17.08
N THR A 26 -5.25 -22.92 -18.26
CA THR A 26 -5.08 -21.49 -18.56
C THR A 26 -6.41 -20.74 -18.47
N CYS A 27 -7.48 -21.30 -19.03
CA CYS A 27 -8.81 -20.69 -18.98
C CYS A 27 -9.34 -20.58 -17.56
N GLY A 28 -9.28 -21.66 -16.78
CA GLY A 28 -9.69 -21.60 -15.38
C GLY A 28 -8.86 -20.59 -14.59
N TRP A 29 -7.55 -20.47 -14.88
CA TRP A 29 -6.72 -19.46 -14.21
C TRP A 29 -7.14 -18.03 -14.53
N LEU A 30 -7.53 -17.73 -15.77
CA LEU A 30 -8.09 -16.42 -16.14
C LEU A 30 -9.39 -16.15 -15.38
N GLU A 31 -10.29 -17.13 -15.26
CA GLU A 31 -11.53 -17.00 -14.46
C GLU A 31 -11.21 -16.72 -12.98
N ALA A 32 -10.23 -17.42 -12.40
CA ALA A 32 -9.80 -17.19 -11.02
C ALA A 32 -9.16 -15.81 -10.80
N LEU A 33 -8.62 -15.19 -11.86
CA LEU A 33 -8.16 -13.80 -11.83
C LEU A 33 -9.30 -12.79 -11.99
N GLY A 34 -10.54 -13.22 -12.27
CA GLY A 34 -11.67 -12.34 -12.61
C GLY A 34 -11.57 -11.78 -14.03
N LEU A 35 -11.01 -12.56 -14.96
CA LEU A 35 -10.74 -12.21 -16.35
C LEU A 35 -11.54 -13.11 -17.32
N ASP A 36 -12.73 -13.54 -16.90
CA ASP A 36 -13.62 -14.47 -17.60
C ASP A 36 -13.95 -14.01 -19.03
N ALA A 37 -14.05 -12.69 -19.22
CA ALA A 37 -14.31 -12.08 -20.53
C ALA A 37 -13.27 -12.43 -21.61
N TYR A 38 -12.06 -12.86 -21.22
CA TYR A 38 -10.98 -13.24 -22.14
C TYR A 38 -10.87 -14.75 -22.37
N VAL A 39 -11.64 -15.57 -21.65
CA VAL A 39 -11.64 -17.03 -21.79
C VAL A 39 -11.95 -17.48 -23.23
N PRO A 40 -12.94 -16.93 -23.95
CA PRO A 40 -13.20 -17.34 -25.34
C PRO A 40 -12.02 -17.08 -26.28
N ALA A 41 -11.33 -15.95 -26.11
CA ALA A 41 -10.13 -15.62 -26.89
C ALA A 41 -8.95 -16.55 -26.54
N ALA A 42 -8.75 -16.81 -25.25
CA ALA A 42 -7.76 -17.79 -24.78
C ALA A 42 -8.03 -19.19 -25.35
N ARG A 43 -9.28 -19.66 -25.33
CA ARG A 43 -9.68 -20.95 -25.91
C ARG A 43 -9.43 -21.00 -27.41
N ALA A 44 -9.65 -19.90 -28.13
CA ALA A 44 -9.39 -19.83 -29.57
C ALA A 44 -7.89 -19.87 -29.89
N TRP A 45 -7.08 -19.16 -29.11
CA TRP A 45 -5.64 -19.10 -29.27
C TRP A 45 -4.95 -20.43 -28.90
N LEU A 46 -5.37 -21.06 -27.80
CA LEU A 46 -4.73 -22.25 -27.22
C LEU A 46 -5.31 -23.58 -27.73
N ARG A 47 -6.07 -23.60 -28.83
CA ARG A 47 -6.58 -24.87 -29.40
C ARG A 47 -5.42 -25.77 -29.85
N GLY A 48 -5.39 -27.02 -29.40
CA GLY A 48 -4.35 -28.02 -29.76
C GLY A 48 -3.26 -28.21 -28.69
N GLU A 49 -2.05 -28.66 -29.09
CA GLU A 49 -0.86 -28.81 -28.22
C GLU A 49 -0.12 -27.48 -27.98
N ALA A 50 -0.82 -26.48 -27.42
CA ALA A 50 -0.25 -25.16 -27.10
C ALA A 50 0.24 -25.05 -25.64
N ARG A 51 0.76 -26.14 -25.07
CA ARG A 51 1.18 -26.17 -23.66
C ARG A 51 2.27 -25.13 -23.39
N GLY A 52 2.08 -24.33 -22.34
CA GLY A 52 3.02 -23.27 -21.95
C GLY A 52 3.05 -22.06 -22.87
N ALA A 53 2.17 -21.97 -23.89
CA ALA A 53 2.15 -20.84 -24.83
C ALA A 53 1.91 -19.50 -24.10
N LEU A 54 1.07 -19.50 -23.06
CA LEU A 54 0.85 -18.32 -22.22
C LEU A 54 2.13 -17.83 -21.55
N ALA A 55 2.94 -18.76 -21.00
CA ALA A 55 4.18 -18.44 -20.29
C ALA A 55 5.28 -17.92 -21.23
N ALA A 56 5.32 -18.43 -22.46
CA ALA A 56 6.31 -18.07 -23.47
C ALA A 56 5.96 -16.77 -24.23
N ALA A 57 4.70 -16.34 -24.19
CA ALA A 57 4.23 -15.21 -24.97
C ALA A 57 4.77 -13.86 -24.45
N PRO A 58 5.36 -13.02 -25.32
CA PRO A 58 5.71 -11.66 -24.92
C PRO A 58 4.45 -10.83 -24.66
N PRO A 59 4.53 -9.73 -23.87
CA PRO A 59 3.36 -8.92 -23.52
C PRO A 59 2.53 -8.40 -24.71
N ALA A 60 3.16 -8.15 -25.85
CA ALA A 60 2.46 -7.74 -27.07
C ALA A 60 1.63 -8.88 -27.70
N ALA A 61 2.13 -10.13 -27.62
CA ALA A 61 1.37 -11.30 -28.05
C ALA A 61 0.19 -11.55 -27.11
N LEU A 62 0.39 -11.45 -25.79
CA LEU A 62 -0.71 -11.58 -24.82
C LEU A 62 -1.86 -10.61 -25.11
N GLU A 63 -1.54 -9.34 -25.41
CA GLU A 63 -2.54 -8.34 -25.75
C GLU A 63 -3.31 -8.67 -27.03
N ARG A 64 -2.60 -9.10 -28.08
CA ARG A 64 -3.20 -9.45 -29.37
C ARG A 64 -4.05 -10.71 -29.29
N GLU A 65 -3.50 -11.80 -28.77
CA GLU A 65 -4.14 -13.12 -28.79
C GLU A 65 -5.32 -13.20 -27.82
N LEU A 66 -5.20 -12.58 -26.63
CA LEU A 66 -6.31 -12.50 -25.67
C LEU A 66 -7.26 -11.33 -25.93
N GLN A 67 -6.96 -10.47 -26.93
CA GLN A 67 -7.75 -9.29 -27.29
C GLN A 67 -7.98 -8.36 -26.10
N LEU A 68 -6.92 -8.08 -25.35
CA LEU A 68 -6.99 -7.29 -24.13
C LEU A 68 -7.28 -5.83 -24.46
N ARG A 69 -8.42 -5.32 -23.97
CA ARG A 69 -8.84 -3.92 -24.19
C ARG A 69 -8.40 -2.99 -23.07
N HIS A 70 -8.39 -3.46 -21.83
CA HIS A 70 -8.05 -2.65 -20.68
C HIS A 70 -6.56 -2.81 -20.31
N PRO A 71 -5.76 -1.73 -20.24
CA PRO A 71 -4.33 -1.83 -19.96
C PRO A 71 -3.99 -2.52 -18.63
N LEU A 72 -4.83 -2.33 -17.60
CA LEU A 72 -4.61 -2.99 -16.30
C LEU A 72 -4.90 -4.50 -16.34
N HIS A 73 -5.71 -5.02 -17.26
CA HIS A 73 -5.90 -6.47 -17.41
C HIS A 73 -4.64 -7.12 -17.95
N LYS A 74 -4.00 -6.48 -18.94
CA LYS A 74 -2.68 -6.88 -19.44
C LYS A 74 -1.64 -6.85 -18.32
N LYS A 75 -1.57 -5.75 -17.57
CA LYS A 75 -0.62 -5.62 -16.46
C LYS A 75 -0.84 -6.69 -15.38
N LYS A 76 -2.09 -6.99 -15.03
CA LYS A 76 -2.47 -8.04 -14.08
C LYS A 76 -1.94 -9.41 -14.51
N ILE A 77 -2.18 -9.80 -15.77
CA ILE A 77 -1.68 -11.07 -16.33
C ILE A 77 -0.15 -11.11 -16.28
N VAL A 78 0.52 -10.04 -16.74
CA VAL A 78 1.99 -9.97 -16.77
C VAL A 78 2.58 -10.08 -15.36
N LEU A 79 2.02 -9.39 -14.37
CA LEU A 79 2.47 -9.47 -12.98
C LEU A 79 2.24 -10.86 -12.38
N ALA A 80 1.08 -11.46 -12.66
CA ALA A 80 0.75 -12.80 -12.16
C ALA A 80 1.63 -13.89 -12.80
N LEU A 81 1.97 -13.77 -14.09
CA LEU A 81 2.93 -14.65 -14.76
C LEU A 81 4.35 -14.47 -14.20
N ALA A 82 4.78 -13.23 -13.99
CA ALA A 82 6.09 -12.95 -13.39
C ALA A 82 6.22 -13.60 -12.00
N ASP A 83 5.19 -13.47 -11.17
CA ASP A 83 5.06 -14.11 -9.85
C ASP A 83 5.13 -15.65 -9.95
N LEU A 84 4.32 -16.27 -10.83
CA LEU A 84 4.35 -17.71 -11.08
C LEU A 84 5.71 -18.24 -11.55
N MET A 85 6.44 -17.44 -12.34
CA MET A 85 7.76 -17.80 -12.84
C MET A 85 8.88 -17.61 -11.81
N GLY A 86 8.61 -16.92 -10.68
CA GLY A 86 9.54 -16.71 -9.57
C GLY A 86 10.79 -15.87 -9.90
N ALA A 87 10.83 -15.21 -11.06
CA ALA A 87 12.01 -14.51 -11.57
C ALA A 87 12.03 -12.99 -11.27
N HIS A 88 11.13 -12.49 -10.42
CA HIS A 88 10.94 -11.06 -10.16
C HIS A 88 11.79 -10.49 -9.01
N GLY A 89 12.31 -11.33 -8.11
CA GLY A 89 13.16 -10.88 -6.99
C GLY A 89 12.46 -10.00 -5.96
N ASP A 90 11.12 -9.96 -5.97
CA ASP A 90 10.28 -9.11 -5.10
C ASP A 90 9.32 -9.99 -4.28
N PRO A 91 9.69 -10.38 -3.05
CA PRO A 91 8.87 -11.24 -2.21
C PRO A 91 7.49 -10.65 -1.86
N LEU A 92 7.35 -9.32 -1.90
CA LEU A 92 6.09 -8.65 -1.59
C LEU A 92 5.10 -8.75 -2.75
N LEU A 93 5.56 -8.93 -3.99
CA LEU A 93 4.68 -9.18 -5.13
C LEU A 93 3.87 -10.48 -4.94
N THR A 94 4.54 -11.57 -4.56
CA THR A 94 3.89 -12.86 -4.26
C THR A 94 2.95 -12.74 -3.07
N ALA A 95 3.35 -11.98 -2.05
CA ALA A 95 2.50 -11.73 -0.89
C ALA A 95 1.22 -10.96 -1.26
N ALA A 96 1.35 -9.94 -2.10
CA ALA A 96 0.23 -9.17 -2.64
C ALA A 96 -0.67 -10.02 -3.54
N GLY A 97 -0.11 -11.03 -4.22
CA GLY A 97 -0.86 -11.99 -5.05
C GLY A 97 -1.90 -12.80 -4.28
N ARG A 98 -1.86 -12.84 -2.94
CA ARG A 98 -2.90 -13.45 -2.10
C ARG A 98 -4.18 -12.63 -2.00
N LEU A 99 -4.13 -11.36 -2.39
CA LEU A 99 -5.24 -10.43 -2.25
C LEU A 99 -5.95 -10.31 -3.59
N ASP A 100 -7.09 -10.97 -3.70
CA ASP A 100 -7.90 -11.01 -4.93
C ASP A 100 -8.65 -9.69 -5.20
N GLY A 101 -9.41 -9.67 -6.30
CA GLY A 101 -10.17 -8.48 -6.69
C GLY A 101 -11.25 -8.12 -5.68
N ALA A 102 -11.94 -9.12 -5.10
CA ALA A 102 -12.96 -8.87 -4.09
C ALA A 102 -12.35 -8.23 -2.83
N TRP A 103 -11.17 -8.69 -2.41
CA TRP A 103 -10.41 -8.09 -1.31
C TRP A 103 -9.99 -6.66 -1.65
N ALA A 104 -9.43 -6.40 -2.82
CA ALA A 104 -8.97 -5.07 -3.21
C ALA A 104 -10.11 -4.05 -3.25
N LEU A 105 -11.30 -4.45 -3.71
CA LEU A 105 -12.49 -3.60 -3.70
C LEU A 105 -12.97 -3.28 -2.28
N ARG A 106 -12.97 -4.26 -1.35
CA ARG A 106 -13.28 -4.00 0.07
C ARG A 106 -12.23 -3.10 0.71
N TRP A 107 -10.95 -3.30 0.38
CA TRP A 107 -9.86 -2.49 0.91
C TRP A 107 -9.98 -1.01 0.53
N LEU A 108 -10.51 -0.68 -0.66
CA LEU A 108 -10.82 0.71 -1.03
C LEU A 108 -11.81 1.38 -0.06
N GLU A 109 -12.73 0.62 0.53
CA GLU A 109 -13.62 1.11 1.59
C GLU A 109 -12.86 1.25 2.92
N ASP A 110 -11.94 0.34 3.22
CA ASP A 110 -11.10 0.41 4.41
C ASP A 110 -10.19 1.65 4.39
N VAL A 111 -9.68 2.09 3.24
CA VAL A 111 -8.92 3.35 3.13
C VAL A 111 -9.81 4.60 2.93
N GLY A 112 -11.13 4.40 2.78
CA GLY A 112 -12.11 5.48 2.65
C GLY A 112 -12.20 6.10 1.26
N VAL A 113 -11.75 5.42 0.19
CA VAL A 113 -11.77 5.90 -1.20
C VAL A 113 -12.79 5.10 -2.02
N CYS A 114 -14.02 4.98 -1.49
CA CYS A 114 -15.09 4.17 -2.08
C CYS A 114 -15.52 4.64 -3.49
N GLY A 115 -15.31 5.91 -3.84
CA GLY A 115 -15.64 6.44 -5.17
C GLY A 115 -14.83 5.80 -6.32
N ALA A 116 -13.66 5.24 -6.04
CA ALA A 116 -12.85 4.55 -7.04
C ALA A 116 -13.28 3.09 -7.29
N ARG A 117 -14.23 2.55 -6.50
CA ARG A 117 -14.58 1.12 -6.50
C ARG A 117 -15.06 0.63 -7.86
N ALA A 118 -15.93 1.38 -8.55
CA ALA A 118 -16.44 0.97 -9.86
C ALA A 118 -15.30 0.90 -10.90
N ALA A 119 -14.48 1.95 -10.99
CA ALA A 119 -13.34 1.99 -11.90
C ALA A 119 -12.28 0.91 -11.57
N ALA A 120 -12.09 0.59 -10.29
CA ALA A 120 -11.22 -0.51 -9.84
C ALA A 120 -11.76 -1.89 -10.23
N ALA A 121 -13.08 -2.08 -10.19
CA ALA A 121 -13.72 -3.32 -10.61
C ALA A 121 -13.58 -3.50 -12.13
N ASP A 122 -13.86 -2.45 -12.92
CA ASP A 122 -13.66 -2.44 -14.38
C ASP A 122 -12.21 -2.71 -14.78
N ALA A 123 -11.25 -2.36 -13.91
CA ALA A 123 -9.82 -2.58 -14.10
C ALA A 123 -9.30 -3.93 -13.56
N ALA A 124 -10.17 -4.76 -12.98
CA ALA A 124 -9.83 -6.01 -12.30
C ALA A 124 -8.71 -5.86 -11.23
N LEU A 125 -8.72 -4.74 -10.50
CA LEU A 125 -7.70 -4.39 -9.51
C LEU A 125 -7.52 -5.52 -8.47
N ASP A 126 -6.28 -5.95 -8.22
CA ASP A 126 -5.91 -6.90 -7.16
C ASP A 126 -4.69 -6.40 -6.37
N GLY A 127 -4.22 -7.21 -5.40
CA GLY A 127 -3.06 -6.85 -4.60
C GLY A 127 -1.78 -6.63 -5.40
N ARG A 128 -1.52 -7.43 -6.45
CA ARG A 128 -0.34 -7.23 -7.32
C ARG A 128 -0.40 -5.90 -8.06
N LEU A 129 -1.56 -5.56 -8.61
CA LEU A 129 -1.78 -4.26 -9.22
C LEU A 129 -1.65 -3.11 -8.22
N LEU A 130 -2.20 -3.24 -7.00
CA LEU A 130 -2.01 -2.26 -5.93
C LEU A 130 -0.53 -2.07 -5.60
N HIS A 131 0.21 -3.17 -5.46
CA HIS A 131 1.63 -3.14 -5.13
C HIS A 131 2.46 -2.42 -6.21
N ARG A 132 2.09 -2.56 -7.48
CA ARG A 132 2.77 -1.95 -8.64
C ARG A 132 1.97 -0.84 -9.32
N LEU A 133 1.07 -0.17 -8.61
CA LEU A 133 0.20 0.87 -9.17
C LEU A 133 1.00 2.14 -9.50
N THR A 134 0.89 2.65 -10.73
CA THR A 134 1.56 3.90 -11.12
C THR A 134 0.68 5.14 -10.94
N HIS A 135 1.29 6.31 -10.85
CA HIS A 135 0.58 7.57 -10.73
C HIS A 135 -0.37 7.83 -11.93
N ALA A 136 0.05 7.43 -13.14
CA ALA A 136 -0.76 7.55 -14.36
C ALA A 136 -1.98 6.61 -14.33
N GLU A 137 -1.81 5.36 -13.88
CA GLU A 137 -2.90 4.38 -13.77
C GLU A 137 -3.93 4.77 -12.72
N LEU A 138 -3.47 5.28 -11.58
CA LEU A 138 -4.32 5.79 -10.51
C LEU A 138 -5.25 6.91 -11.03
N HIS A 139 -4.71 7.83 -11.82
CA HIS A 139 -5.49 8.93 -12.39
C HIS A 139 -6.40 8.48 -13.55
N ALA A 140 -5.84 7.79 -14.55
CA ALA A 140 -6.54 7.49 -15.80
C ALA A 140 -7.51 6.32 -15.69
N HIS A 141 -7.15 5.27 -14.94
CA HIS A 141 -7.91 4.02 -14.89
C HIS A 141 -8.71 3.87 -13.60
N LEU A 142 -8.18 4.32 -12.45
CA LEU A 142 -8.96 4.35 -11.20
C LEU A 142 -9.73 5.65 -10.98
N ARG A 143 -9.58 6.63 -11.88
CA ARG A 143 -10.30 7.92 -11.88
C ARG A 143 -10.14 8.72 -10.60
N VAL A 144 -9.00 8.60 -9.93
CA VAL A 144 -8.69 9.36 -8.71
C VAL A 144 -8.23 10.76 -9.08
N ALA A 145 -9.10 11.75 -8.85
CA ALA A 145 -8.89 13.13 -9.27
C ALA A 145 -8.34 14.07 -8.17
N HIS A 146 -8.40 13.66 -6.89
CA HIS A 146 -8.01 14.49 -5.75
C HIS A 146 -6.72 14.00 -5.09
N ALA A 147 -5.86 14.95 -4.72
CA ALA A 147 -4.55 14.65 -4.12
C ALA A 147 -4.69 13.94 -2.78
N LEU A 148 -5.72 14.28 -2.00
CA LEU A 148 -6.01 13.61 -0.73
C LEU A 148 -6.31 12.11 -0.92
N HIS A 149 -7.14 11.75 -1.90
CA HIS A 149 -7.44 10.35 -2.21
C HIS A 149 -6.22 9.60 -2.77
N ALA A 150 -5.39 10.26 -3.58
CA ALA A 150 -4.15 9.66 -4.05
C ALA A 150 -3.16 9.38 -2.91
N LEU A 151 -3.00 10.32 -1.97
CA LEU A 151 -2.19 10.12 -0.76
C LEU A 151 -2.79 9.05 0.16
N SER A 152 -4.11 9.00 0.27
CA SER A 152 -4.80 7.94 1.00
C SER A 152 -4.45 6.56 0.45
N ILE A 153 -4.58 6.35 -0.86
CA ILE A 153 -4.19 5.09 -1.50
C ILE A 153 -2.69 4.80 -1.33
N ARG A 154 -1.83 5.81 -1.48
CA ARG A 154 -0.37 5.68 -1.25
C ARG A 154 -0.06 5.17 0.16
N ARG A 155 -0.60 5.79 1.20
CA ARG A 155 -0.33 5.42 2.59
C ARG A 155 -0.98 4.09 2.95
N GLY A 156 -2.17 3.80 2.39
CA GLY A 156 -2.76 2.48 2.52
C GLY A 156 -1.87 1.38 1.93
N ILE A 157 -1.31 1.58 0.73
CA ILE A 157 -0.37 0.62 0.11
C ILE A 157 0.89 0.46 0.96
N GLN A 158 1.41 1.56 1.52
CA GLN A 158 2.55 1.53 2.44
C GLN A 158 2.24 0.64 3.66
N VAL A 159 1.09 0.85 4.32
CA VAL A 159 0.64 0.03 5.46
C VAL A 159 0.53 -1.45 5.07
N LEU A 160 0.01 -1.77 3.87
CA LEU A 160 -0.04 -3.16 3.41
C LEU A 160 1.37 -3.75 3.24
N ARG A 161 2.33 -3.01 2.70
CA ARG A 161 3.71 -3.49 2.52
C ARG A 161 4.41 -3.72 3.85
N ASP A 162 4.28 -2.78 4.77
CA ASP A 162 4.85 -2.87 6.13
C ASP A 162 4.29 -4.11 6.86
N ASN A 163 3.06 -4.50 6.54
CA ASN A 163 2.37 -5.69 7.05
C ASN A 163 2.41 -6.89 6.10
N LYS A 164 3.36 -6.91 5.14
CA LYS A 164 3.63 -8.03 4.23
C LYS A 164 2.39 -8.53 3.46
N PHE A 165 1.50 -7.62 3.10
CA PHE A 165 0.21 -7.90 2.45
C PHE A 165 -0.60 -8.99 3.17
N ASN A 166 -0.67 -8.93 4.50
CA ASN A 166 -1.56 -9.77 5.27
C ASN A 166 -3.04 -9.38 4.98
N PRO A 167 -3.92 -10.32 4.58
CA PRO A 167 -5.33 -10.03 4.34
C PRO A 167 -6.06 -9.36 5.52
N GLU A 168 -5.61 -9.63 6.75
CA GLU A 168 -6.18 -9.11 8.01
C GLU A 168 -5.47 -7.84 8.50
N THR A 169 -4.75 -7.13 7.62
CA THR A 169 -4.00 -5.92 8.00
C THR A 169 -4.91 -4.83 8.55
N MET A 170 -6.08 -4.59 7.94
CA MET A 170 -6.92 -3.43 8.27
C MET A 170 -7.85 -3.72 9.46
N ILE A 171 -7.73 -2.92 10.52
CA ILE A 171 -8.55 -3.00 11.73
C ILE A 171 -9.84 -2.21 11.51
N ARG A 172 -10.98 -2.91 11.52
CA ARG A 172 -12.30 -2.28 11.33
C ARG A 172 -13.03 -2.01 12.64
N ARG A 173 -12.72 -2.74 13.70
CA ARG A 173 -13.34 -2.61 15.02
C ARG A 173 -12.25 -2.58 16.07
N ALA A 174 -12.51 -1.92 17.20
CA ALA A 174 -11.60 -2.02 18.33
C ALA A 174 -11.41 -3.50 18.71
N PRO A 175 -10.18 -3.94 19.02
CA PRO A 175 -9.98 -5.29 19.55
C PRO A 175 -10.78 -5.45 20.85
N GLU A 176 -11.33 -6.65 21.07
CA GLU A 176 -11.92 -6.99 22.38
C GLU A 176 -10.78 -6.94 23.40
N ALA A 177 -10.97 -6.17 24.47
CA ALA A 177 -9.91 -5.79 25.38
C ALA A 177 -9.39 -7.00 26.17
N ASP A 178 -8.31 -7.64 25.70
CA ASP A 178 -7.38 -8.30 26.59
C ASP A 178 -6.43 -7.23 27.13
N GLN A 179 -6.60 -6.95 28.42
CA GLN A 179 -5.76 -6.04 29.20
C GLN A 179 -4.33 -6.58 29.23
N SER A 180 -3.54 -6.25 28.22
CA SER A 180 -2.08 -6.34 28.32
C SER A 180 -1.52 -4.98 27.98
N GLU A 181 -0.98 -4.32 29.01
CA GLU A 181 -0.23 -3.07 28.93
C GLU A 181 1.07 -3.32 28.15
N ALA A 182 0.99 -3.37 26.82
CA ALA A 182 2.14 -3.48 25.93
C ALA A 182 2.37 -2.16 25.18
N GLN A 183 3.26 -1.35 25.79
CA GLN A 183 4.33 -0.55 25.18
C GLN A 183 4.01 0.21 23.86
N SER A 184 4.11 1.55 23.96
CA SER A 184 3.83 2.61 22.98
C SER A 184 4.26 2.42 21.51
N GLU A 185 5.18 1.51 21.20
CA GLU A 185 5.58 1.22 19.81
C GLU A 185 4.57 0.32 19.08
N GLU A 186 3.93 -0.64 19.77
CA GLU A 186 2.88 -1.48 19.19
C GLU A 186 1.60 -0.67 18.93
N ALA A 187 1.29 0.30 19.78
CA ALA A 187 0.13 1.19 19.64
C ALA A 187 0.19 2.04 18.36
N SER A 188 1.38 2.52 17.96
CA SER A 188 1.56 3.28 16.73
C SER A 188 1.38 2.40 15.49
N GLY A 189 1.90 1.16 15.53
CA GLY A 189 1.69 0.15 14.48
C GLY A 189 0.24 -0.32 14.38
N GLU A 190 -0.52 -0.31 15.48
CA GLU A 190 -1.96 -0.55 15.48
C GLU A 190 -2.71 0.60 14.80
N LEU A 191 -2.40 1.86 15.14
CA LEU A 191 -3.08 3.00 14.54
C LEU A 191 -2.91 3.05 13.03
N ALA A 192 -1.73 2.78 12.49
CA ALA A 192 -1.49 2.74 11.04
C ALA A 192 -2.49 1.83 10.29
N ARG A 193 -2.94 0.77 10.96
CA ARG A 193 -3.84 -0.26 10.44
C ARG A 193 -5.32 0.09 10.58
N TRP A 194 -5.69 1.18 11.25
CA TRP A 194 -7.09 1.56 11.40
C TRP A 194 -7.73 1.85 10.05
N SER A 195 -8.85 1.18 9.76
CA SER A 195 -9.69 1.51 8.62
C SER A 195 -10.45 2.82 8.83
N SER A 196 -11.00 3.35 7.75
CA SER A 196 -11.90 4.50 7.78
C SER A 196 -13.08 4.28 8.73
N HIS A 197 -13.58 3.03 8.80
CA HIS A 197 -14.62 2.68 9.75
C HIS A 197 -14.16 2.74 11.21
N ARG A 198 -12.95 2.26 11.51
CA ARG A 198 -12.39 2.36 12.86
C ARG A 198 -12.15 3.81 13.27
N VAL A 199 -11.69 4.68 12.35
CA VAL A 199 -11.58 6.13 12.61
C VAL A 199 -12.96 6.74 12.92
N MET A 200 -14.01 6.36 12.19
CA MET A 200 -15.38 6.80 12.50
C MET A 200 -15.87 6.31 13.86
N GLN A 201 -15.43 5.13 14.33
CA GLN A 201 -15.74 4.64 15.68
C GLN A 201 -14.98 5.44 16.74
N TRP A 202 -13.70 5.72 16.52
CA TRP A 202 -12.91 6.56 17.42
C TRP A 202 -13.52 7.95 17.60
N LEU A 203 -14.07 8.55 16.53
CA LEU A 203 -14.81 9.81 16.66
C LEU A 203 -16.01 9.71 17.62
N LYS A 204 -16.67 8.55 17.70
CA LYS A 204 -17.75 8.33 18.67
C LYS A 204 -17.20 8.20 20.09
N GLU A 205 -16.05 7.53 20.27
CA GLU A 205 -15.35 7.37 21.56
C GLU A 205 -14.87 8.70 22.14
N ILE A 206 -14.68 9.72 21.31
CA ILE A 206 -14.29 11.07 21.73
C ILE A 206 -15.42 12.10 21.67
N ASP A 207 -16.68 11.66 21.72
CA ASP A 207 -17.88 12.52 21.74
C ASP A 207 -18.11 13.38 20.48
N LEU A 208 -17.63 12.91 19.31
CA LEU A 208 -17.81 13.56 18.00
C LEU A 208 -18.63 12.69 17.03
N ALA A 209 -19.53 11.86 17.56
CA ALA A 209 -20.34 10.91 16.80
C ALA A 209 -21.16 11.57 15.67
N GLU A 210 -21.66 12.79 15.88
CA GLU A 210 -22.45 13.54 14.90
C GLU A 210 -21.67 13.91 13.62
N TYR A 211 -20.35 14.06 13.72
CA TYR A 211 -19.49 14.42 12.57
C TYR A 211 -18.93 13.19 11.83
N ALA A 212 -18.93 12.01 12.47
CA ALA A 212 -18.34 10.80 11.91
C ALA A 212 -18.84 10.43 10.50
N PRO A 213 -20.15 10.56 10.17
CA PRO A 213 -20.63 10.27 8.81
C PRO A 213 -19.97 11.08 7.70
N ASN A 214 -19.45 12.29 8.00
CA ASN A 214 -18.77 13.16 7.03
C ASN A 214 -17.45 12.56 6.51
N LEU A 215 -16.88 11.56 7.20
CA LEU A 215 -15.66 10.88 6.74
C LEU A 215 -15.91 9.80 5.67
N ARG A 216 -17.16 9.42 5.39
CA ARG A 216 -17.46 8.46 4.32
C ARG A 216 -16.97 8.99 2.98
N GLY A 217 -16.07 8.24 2.34
CA GLY A 217 -15.50 8.64 1.04
C GLY A 217 -14.44 9.76 1.12
N ALA A 218 -14.08 10.23 2.33
CA ALA A 218 -13.10 11.30 2.50
C ALA A 218 -11.64 10.81 2.36
N GLY A 219 -11.41 9.50 2.27
CA GLY A 219 -10.07 8.91 2.22
C GLY A 219 -9.33 8.88 3.55
N VAL A 220 -10.00 9.13 4.67
CA VAL A 220 -9.37 9.16 6.00
C VAL A 220 -9.34 7.76 6.60
N HIS A 221 -8.12 7.32 6.95
CA HIS A 221 -7.82 6.08 7.67
C HIS A 221 -6.53 6.30 8.48
N GLY A 222 -6.18 5.36 9.35
CA GLY A 222 -5.09 5.52 10.31
C GLY A 222 -3.71 5.71 9.67
N GLY A 223 -3.41 4.95 8.61
CA GLY A 223 -2.18 5.13 7.82
C GLY A 223 -2.01 6.54 7.26
N LEU A 224 -3.07 7.16 6.74
CA LEU A 224 -3.03 8.56 6.31
C LEU A 224 -2.79 9.51 7.49
N MET A 225 -3.51 9.31 8.61
CA MET A 225 -3.39 10.16 9.81
C MET A 225 -1.96 10.13 10.38
N LEU A 226 -1.37 8.94 10.43
CA LEU A 226 -0.06 8.70 11.02
C LEU A 226 1.09 9.09 10.08
N LEU A 227 1.08 8.59 8.84
CA LEU A 227 2.24 8.59 7.95
C LEU A 227 2.34 9.80 7.03
N GLU A 228 1.26 10.57 6.84
CA GLU A 228 1.27 11.75 5.96
C GLU A 228 1.53 13.03 6.75
N PRO A 229 2.70 13.70 6.60
CA PRO A 229 3.03 14.89 7.37
C PRO A 229 2.05 16.05 7.16
N ARG A 230 1.46 16.14 5.97
CA ARG A 230 0.47 17.18 5.62
C ARG A 230 -0.94 16.92 6.15
N PHE A 231 -1.19 15.75 6.74
CA PHE A 231 -2.49 15.45 7.36
C PHE A 231 -2.51 15.92 8.81
N THR A 232 -3.25 16.97 9.10
CA THR A 232 -3.25 17.68 10.38
C THR A 232 -4.63 17.68 11.03
N ALA A 233 -4.70 18.06 12.31
CA ALA A 233 -5.98 18.23 13.01
C ALA A 233 -6.89 19.25 12.30
N GLU A 234 -6.30 20.28 11.69
CA GLU A 234 -7.04 21.29 10.92
C GLU A 234 -7.67 20.68 9.66
N LEU A 235 -6.94 19.84 8.93
CA LEU A 235 -7.50 19.12 7.79
C LEU A 235 -8.60 18.15 8.23
N LEU A 236 -8.40 17.42 9.33
CA LEU A 236 -9.44 16.53 9.87
C LEU A 236 -10.70 17.31 10.24
N ALA A 237 -10.58 18.46 10.89
CA ALA A 237 -11.71 19.34 11.21
C ALA A 237 -12.46 19.81 9.95
N ALA A 238 -11.71 20.16 8.90
CA ALA A 238 -12.29 20.55 7.61
C ALA A 238 -13.05 19.38 6.95
N LEU A 239 -12.50 18.17 6.96
CA LEU A 239 -13.15 16.97 6.40
C LEU A 239 -14.38 16.55 7.20
N LEU A 240 -14.40 16.83 8.51
CA LEU A 240 -15.55 16.64 9.37
C LEU A 240 -16.62 17.73 9.22
N ASN A 241 -16.39 18.74 8.37
CA ASN A 241 -17.24 19.92 8.21
C ASN A 241 -17.48 20.67 9.53
N ILE A 242 -16.49 20.72 10.42
CA ILE A 242 -16.55 21.51 11.66
C ILE A 242 -16.17 22.96 11.30
N PRO A 243 -17.07 23.95 11.43
CA PRO A 243 -16.75 25.34 11.08
C PRO A 243 -15.63 25.95 11.96
N ALA A 244 -14.90 26.93 11.43
CA ALA A 244 -13.78 27.59 12.12
C ALA A 244 -14.19 28.31 13.42
N ASN A 245 -15.44 28.80 13.50
CA ASN A 245 -15.97 29.49 14.67
C ASN A 245 -16.36 28.53 15.82
N LYS A 246 -16.44 27.21 15.60
CA LYS A 246 -16.67 26.21 16.66
C LYS A 246 -15.36 25.90 17.40
N THR A 247 -14.78 26.91 18.05
CA THR A 247 -13.43 26.86 18.63
C THR A 247 -13.26 25.80 19.71
N LEU A 248 -14.27 25.59 20.58
CA LEU A 248 -14.24 24.56 21.61
C LEU A 248 -14.14 23.14 21.03
N LEU A 249 -14.94 22.85 20.00
CA LEU A 249 -14.94 21.55 19.32
C LEU A 249 -13.63 21.31 18.56
N ARG A 250 -13.10 22.35 17.90
CA ARG A 250 -11.80 22.26 17.21
C ARG A 250 -10.65 22.03 18.18
N ARG A 251 -10.68 22.70 19.35
CA ARG A 251 -9.70 22.48 20.41
C ARG A 251 -9.78 21.05 20.95
N HIS A 252 -10.98 20.55 21.21
CA HIS A 252 -11.20 19.16 21.65
C HIS A 252 -10.69 18.15 20.63
N LEU A 253 -11.07 18.29 19.36
CA LEU A 253 -10.59 17.42 18.27
C LEU A 253 -9.07 17.46 18.17
N THR A 254 -8.45 18.65 18.23
CA THR A 254 -6.99 18.79 18.15
C THR A 254 -6.29 18.11 19.31
N GLN A 255 -6.81 18.26 20.54
CA GLN A 255 -6.30 17.57 21.72
C GLN A 255 -6.33 16.05 21.51
N ARG A 256 -7.51 15.50 21.18
CA ARG A 256 -7.70 14.06 20.98
C ARG A 256 -6.89 13.49 19.82
N PHE A 257 -6.75 14.25 18.73
CA PHE A 257 -5.90 13.88 17.60
C PHE A 257 -4.42 13.82 17.97
N ASN A 258 -3.94 14.77 18.78
CA ASN A 258 -2.55 14.78 19.26
C ASN A 258 -2.30 13.63 20.23
N ASP A 259 -3.24 13.36 21.13
CA ASP A 259 -3.16 12.24 22.07
C ASP A 259 -3.09 10.90 21.31
N LEU A 260 -3.90 10.74 20.25
CA LEU A 260 -3.94 9.53 19.42
C LEU A 260 -2.63 9.30 18.64
N LEU A 261 -2.04 10.36 18.09
CA LEU A 261 -0.81 10.25 17.28
C LEU A 261 0.48 10.23 18.09
N GLY A 262 0.45 10.71 19.33
CA GLY A 262 1.62 10.84 20.17
C GLY A 262 2.55 12.00 19.78
N ARG A 263 3.41 12.37 20.74
CA ARG A 263 4.24 13.58 20.68
C ARG A 263 5.15 13.63 19.45
N ASP A 264 5.79 12.51 19.11
CA ASP A 264 6.82 12.47 18.07
C ASP A 264 6.23 12.72 16.68
N VAL A 265 5.11 12.09 16.37
CA VAL A 265 4.39 12.27 15.10
C VAL A 265 3.87 13.71 14.99
N ILE A 266 3.33 14.26 16.08
CA ILE A 266 2.88 15.67 16.10
C ILE A 266 4.06 16.63 15.89
N GLN A 267 5.22 16.35 16.48
CA GLN A 267 6.41 17.17 16.25
C GLN A 267 6.89 17.08 14.79
N GLN A 268 6.88 15.90 14.18
CA GLN A 268 7.22 15.72 12.77
C GLN A 268 6.28 16.53 11.85
N LYS A 269 4.98 16.51 12.11
CA LYS A 269 3.99 17.29 11.35
C LYS A 269 4.24 18.80 11.48
N ARG A 270 4.53 19.30 12.69
CA ARG A 270 4.91 20.71 12.91
C ARG A 270 6.19 21.10 12.18
N ASN A 271 7.21 20.24 12.18
CA ASN A 271 8.44 20.49 11.44
C ASN A 271 8.19 20.56 9.92
N ALA A 272 7.32 19.70 9.40
CA ALA A 272 6.92 19.74 7.99
C ALA A 272 6.20 21.05 7.64
N GLU A 273 5.30 21.54 8.50
CA GLU A 273 4.62 22.83 8.32
C GLU A 273 5.58 24.03 8.30
N GLN A 274 6.69 23.95 9.03
CA GLN A 274 7.73 24.99 9.08
C GLN A 274 8.70 24.94 7.90
N THR A 275 8.65 23.90 7.08
CA THR A 275 9.55 23.74 5.93
C THR A 275 9.17 24.72 4.82
N LEU A 276 10.18 25.37 4.21
CA LEU A 276 9.96 26.29 3.08
C LEU A 276 9.23 25.59 1.93
N GLY A 277 8.18 26.23 1.41
CA GLY A 277 7.36 25.67 0.34
C GLY A 277 6.29 24.67 0.79
N TYR A 278 6.03 24.54 2.09
CA TYR A 278 4.92 23.74 2.61
C TYR A 278 3.59 24.17 1.99
N GLN A 279 2.87 23.21 1.42
CA GLN A 279 1.51 23.41 0.91
C GLN A 279 0.53 22.53 1.70
N PRO A 280 -0.43 23.15 2.43
CA PRO A 280 -1.44 22.40 3.15
C PRO A 280 -2.20 21.48 2.20
N LEU A 281 -2.54 20.28 2.68
CA LEU A 281 -3.44 19.41 1.94
C LEU A 281 -4.88 19.89 2.16
N THR A 282 -5.67 19.94 1.09
CA THR A 282 -7.10 20.25 1.15
C THR A 282 -7.90 19.18 0.41
N ALA A 283 -9.17 19.00 0.79
CA ALA A 283 -10.07 18.05 0.13
C ALA A 283 -10.23 18.31 -1.38
N THR A 284 -10.16 19.57 -1.79
CA THR A 284 -10.40 20.01 -3.17
C THR A 284 -9.14 20.04 -4.03
N THR A 285 -7.94 19.85 -3.44
CA THR A 285 -6.68 19.86 -4.18
C THR A 285 -6.71 18.79 -5.26
N LYS A 286 -6.56 19.21 -6.53
CA LYS A 286 -6.50 18.28 -7.66
C LYS A 286 -5.20 17.48 -7.64
N TYR A 287 -5.31 16.20 -7.90
CA TYR A 287 -4.18 15.31 -8.06
C TYR A 287 -3.45 15.65 -9.36
N LYS A 288 -2.13 15.85 -9.27
CA LYS A 288 -1.26 16.09 -10.40
C LYS A 288 -0.38 14.86 -10.59
N VAL A 289 -0.51 14.19 -11.72
CA VAL A 289 0.38 13.09 -12.09
C VAL A 289 1.80 13.66 -12.24
N PRO A 290 2.79 13.17 -11.47
CA PRO A 290 4.18 13.61 -11.60
C PRO A 290 4.67 13.39 -13.04
N LYS A 291 5.27 14.42 -13.64
CA LYS A 291 5.84 14.30 -14.99
C LYS A 291 7.22 13.65 -14.90
N LYS A 292 7.49 12.65 -15.74
CA LYS A 292 8.82 12.07 -15.90
C LYS A 292 9.78 13.18 -16.36
N SER A 293 10.74 13.57 -15.52
CA SER A 293 11.73 14.59 -15.88
C SER A 293 12.60 14.08 -17.04
N GLN A 294 12.46 14.68 -18.22
CA GLN A 294 13.22 14.32 -19.42
C GLN A 294 14.69 14.78 -19.39
N PHE A 295 15.10 15.53 -18.36
CA PHE A 295 16.41 16.20 -18.30
C PHE A 295 17.34 15.71 -17.18
N SER A 296 17.06 14.55 -16.56
CA SER A 296 18.03 13.98 -15.63
C SER A 296 19.17 13.29 -16.39
N LEU A 297 20.33 13.95 -16.45
CA LEU A 297 21.63 13.38 -16.89
C LEU A 297 22.14 12.33 -15.89
N LYS A 298 21.33 11.31 -15.57
CA LYS A 298 21.75 10.17 -14.74
C LYS A 298 21.66 8.89 -15.56
N ARG A 299 22.74 8.11 -15.48
CA ARG A 299 23.01 6.75 -15.98
C ARG A 299 21.80 6.06 -16.62
N LYS A 300 21.98 5.54 -17.85
CA LYS A 300 21.00 4.73 -18.61
C LYS A 300 20.25 3.75 -17.69
N LYS A 301 19.09 4.16 -17.18
CA LYS A 301 18.22 3.33 -16.35
C LYS A 301 17.50 2.34 -17.24
N SER A 302 17.34 1.10 -16.77
CA SER A 302 16.54 0.11 -17.47
C SER A 302 15.07 0.54 -17.47
N LYS A 303 14.29 0.04 -18.44
CA LYS A 303 12.85 0.31 -18.53
C LYS A 303 12.10 -0.06 -17.25
N ASP A 304 12.53 -1.15 -16.61
CA ASP A 304 11.93 -1.66 -15.36
C ASP A 304 12.20 -0.72 -14.15
N ASP A 305 13.40 -0.12 -14.09
CA ASP A 305 13.78 0.84 -13.03
C ASP A 305 13.07 2.20 -13.17
N LEU A 306 12.69 2.57 -14.41
CA LEU A 306 11.90 3.78 -14.69
C LEU A 306 10.42 3.62 -14.35
N ASP A 307 9.86 2.42 -14.52
CA ASP A 307 8.47 2.13 -14.14
C ASP A 307 8.31 1.98 -12.62
N LEU A 308 9.37 1.56 -11.91
CA LEU A 308 9.45 1.56 -10.44
C LEU A 308 9.43 2.97 -9.82
N GLY A 309 10.01 3.96 -10.50
CA GLY A 309 10.05 5.36 -10.05
C GLY A 309 8.73 6.12 -10.22
N ASP A 310 7.77 5.56 -10.95
CA ASP A 310 6.44 6.15 -11.22
C ASP A 310 5.33 5.53 -10.34
N LEU A 311 5.71 4.68 -9.38
CA LEU A 311 4.77 4.04 -8.48
C LEU A 311 4.14 5.04 -7.51
N VAL A 312 2.82 4.92 -7.30
CA VAL A 312 2.06 5.73 -6.33
C VAL A 312 2.70 5.66 -4.94
N CYS A 313 3.12 4.45 -4.56
CA CYS A 313 3.90 4.16 -3.36
C CYS A 313 5.25 3.57 -3.82
N PRO A 314 6.38 4.28 -3.68
CA PRO A 314 7.71 3.77 -4.03
C PRO A 314 8.10 2.52 -3.22
N LEU A 315 8.87 1.59 -3.80
CA LEU A 315 9.27 0.34 -3.13
C LEU A 315 10.38 0.52 -2.08
N ASN A 316 11.20 1.56 -2.25
CA ASN A 316 12.22 1.97 -1.31
C ASN A 316 11.97 3.44 -0.95
N ASP A 317 12.37 3.88 0.24
CA ASP A 317 12.31 5.29 0.66
C ASP A 317 13.21 6.22 -0.18
N ASP A 318 14.02 5.66 -1.07
CA ASP A 318 14.94 6.41 -1.91
C ASP A 318 14.31 6.84 -3.24
N CYS A 319 14.09 8.16 -3.34
CA CYS A 319 13.88 8.98 -4.54
C CYS A 319 12.47 9.07 -5.16
N SER A 320 11.80 10.18 -4.83
CA SER A 320 11.44 11.15 -5.85
C SER A 320 11.72 12.57 -5.34
N GLY A 321 12.74 13.22 -5.90
CA GLY A 321 13.11 14.59 -5.60
C GLY A 321 12.01 15.57 -6.00
N ASP A 322 11.29 16.04 -5.00
CA ASP A 322 10.94 17.45 -4.74
C ASP A 322 10.12 17.45 -3.46
N LEU A 323 10.86 17.41 -2.35
CA LEU A 323 10.59 17.92 -1.01
C LEU A 323 11.62 17.23 -0.10
N MET A 324 12.33 18.05 0.67
CA MET A 324 13.55 17.69 1.36
C MET A 324 13.40 16.48 2.31
N ALA A 325 14.52 15.76 2.45
CA ALA A 325 14.76 14.63 3.32
C ALA A 325 13.89 14.62 4.60
N SER A 326 13.05 13.59 4.75
CA SER A 326 12.68 13.09 6.07
C SER A 326 13.78 12.16 6.55
N PRO A 327 14.31 12.35 7.77
CA PRO A 327 15.24 11.38 8.35
C PRO A 327 14.47 10.08 8.64
N THR A 328 14.85 9.01 7.94
CA THR A 328 14.39 7.66 8.20
C THR A 328 14.96 7.17 9.53
N MET A 329 14.08 6.85 10.49
CA MET A 329 14.46 6.05 11.66
C MET A 329 14.73 4.62 11.16
N LYS A 330 15.99 4.27 10.92
CA LYS A 330 16.40 2.86 10.86
C LYS A 330 16.44 2.33 12.30
N VAL A 331 15.44 1.54 12.67
CA VAL A 331 15.47 0.74 13.91
C VAL A 331 16.60 -0.28 13.76
N LYS A 332 17.73 0.00 14.40
CA LYS A 332 18.87 -0.92 14.46
C LYS A 332 18.61 -1.83 15.66
N ALA A 333 18.24 -3.08 15.42
CA ALA A 333 18.17 -4.10 16.45
C ALA A 333 19.59 -4.31 17.02
N ALA A 334 19.84 -3.79 18.22
CA ALA A 334 21.07 -4.07 18.96
C ALA A 334 20.89 -5.41 19.67
N THR A 335 21.42 -6.48 19.08
CA THR A 335 21.69 -7.72 19.81
C THR A 335 22.85 -7.48 20.76
N ALA A 336 22.54 -7.20 22.02
CA ALA A 336 23.53 -7.18 23.09
C ALA A 336 23.96 -8.62 23.39
N GLY A 337 25.05 -9.06 22.74
CA GLY A 337 25.84 -10.19 23.21
C GLY A 337 26.63 -9.77 24.44
N VAL A 338 26.22 -10.26 25.61
CA VAL A 338 26.98 -10.12 26.85
C VAL A 338 28.24 -10.99 26.74
N ALA A 339 29.35 -10.37 26.38
CA ALA A 339 30.67 -10.97 26.54
C ALA A 339 31.26 -10.51 27.87
N SER A 340 31.35 -11.46 28.80
CA SER A 340 32.05 -11.36 30.08
C SER A 340 33.51 -10.97 29.84
N ALA A 341 33.93 -9.82 30.37
CA ALA A 341 35.33 -9.43 30.45
C ALA A 341 35.78 -9.50 31.91
N VAL A 342 36.54 -10.55 32.19
CA VAL A 342 37.27 -10.83 33.43
C VAL A 342 38.33 -9.74 33.66
N CYS A 343 38.36 -9.14 34.86
CA CYS A 343 39.46 -8.28 35.30
C CYS A 343 40.75 -9.08 35.51
N PRO A 344 41.94 -8.57 35.13
CA PRO A 344 43.20 -9.10 35.64
C PRO A 344 43.53 -8.49 37.02
N PRO A 345 44.32 -9.18 37.86
CA PRO A 345 44.62 -8.76 39.21
C PRO A 345 45.67 -7.65 39.25
N ARG A 346 45.59 -6.81 40.30
CA ARG A 346 46.61 -5.83 40.68
C ARG A 346 47.81 -6.56 41.28
N ASP A 347 48.99 -6.33 40.72
CA ASP A 347 50.25 -6.65 41.38
C ASP A 347 50.62 -5.52 42.37
N ASP A 348 50.64 -5.88 43.65
CA ASP A 348 51.33 -5.15 44.72
C ASP A 348 52.78 -5.67 44.81
N ALA A 349 53.78 -4.86 44.45
CA ALA A 349 55.16 -5.05 44.89
C ALA A 349 55.99 -3.75 44.87
N ARG A 350 56.14 -3.22 46.09
CA ARG A 350 57.17 -2.35 46.69
C ARG A 350 58.59 -2.28 46.07
N ALA A 351 59.21 -1.13 46.42
CA ALA A 351 60.65 -0.84 46.64
C ALA A 351 61.43 -0.42 45.38
N HIS A 352 62.23 0.66 45.36
CA HIS A 352 62.91 1.45 46.39
C HIS A 352 62.94 2.93 46.05
#